data_AF-A0A218P831-F1
#
_entry.id   AF-A0A218P831-F1
#
_cell.length_a   1.000
_cell.length_b   1.000
_cell.length_c   1.000
_cell.angle_alpha   90.00
_cell.angle_beta   90.00
_cell.angle_gamma   90.00
#
_symmetry.space_group_name_H-M   'P 1'
#
loop_
_entity.id
_entity.type
_entity.pdbx_description
1 polymer ?
#
loop_
_entity_poly.entity_id
_entity_poly.type
_entity_poly.pdbx_seq_one_letter_code
_entity_poly.pdbx_strand_id
1 'polypeptide(L)'
;MRLPEIPRRTFVLLLMVFMVFSFVGYAAGAANPEAAVEAVKKVISQIGPISDSSFQNFIKIFTNNSLVALFMFISGLFFGLGPWFIMAFNGLVVGLVVLAVHRTAGMPMSQVILALVPHGVIEIPAIAIAGVAGIVWYRELVKGEGEPAERFKRGMMEGFKLYLLSVALLLVAALVEAYVTPKVAGL
;
A
#
# COMPACT_ATOMS: atom_id res chain seq x y z
N MET A 1 -20.19 0.78 -19.99
CA MET A 1 -19.35 -0.12 -19.16
C MET A 1 -19.74 0.13 -17.70
N ARG A 2 -20.27 -0.87 -16.97
CA ARG A 2 -20.61 -0.72 -15.54
C ARG A 2 -19.31 -0.64 -14.73
N LEU A 3 -19.21 0.32 -13.82
CA LEU A 3 -18.06 0.41 -12.90
C LEU A 3 -18.00 -0.86 -12.05
N PRO A 4 -16.81 -1.45 -11.83
CA PRO A 4 -16.68 -2.62 -10.98
C PRO A 4 -17.05 -2.25 -9.54
N GLU A 5 -17.90 -3.06 -8.91
CA GLU A 5 -18.28 -2.84 -7.51
C GLU A 5 -17.16 -3.30 -6.59
N ILE A 6 -16.85 -2.49 -5.57
CA ILE A 6 -15.88 -2.83 -4.53
C ILE A 6 -16.62 -3.52 -3.39
N PRO A 7 -16.32 -4.80 -3.07
CA PRO A 7 -16.79 -5.44 -1.84
C PRO A 7 -16.42 -4.65 -0.58
N ARG A 8 -17.35 -3.80 -0.11
CA ARG A 8 -17.11 -2.84 0.99
C ARG A 8 -16.57 -3.49 2.25
N ARG A 9 -17.10 -4.66 2.62
CA ARG A 9 -16.65 -5.41 3.80
C ARG A 9 -15.17 -5.80 3.69
N THR A 10 -14.76 -6.39 2.58
CA THR A 10 -13.36 -6.80 2.34
C THR A 10 -12.43 -5.60 2.33
N PHE A 11 -12.84 -4.54 1.65
CA PHE A 11 -12.08 -3.28 1.59
C PHE A 11 -11.83 -2.70 2.99
N VAL A 12 -12.90 -2.54 3.80
CA VAL A 12 -12.79 -2.00 5.16
C VAL A 12 -11.94 -2.90 6.05
N LEU A 13 -12.09 -4.22 5.94
CA LEU A 13 -11.28 -5.17 6.70
C LEU A 13 -9.79 -5.06 6.36
N LEU A 14 -9.42 -4.91 5.08
CA LEU A 14 -8.02 -4.70 4.67
C LEU A 14 -7.45 -3.41 5.26
N LEU A 15 -8.22 -2.32 5.25
CA LEU A 15 -7.83 -1.06 5.88
C LEU A 15 -7.66 -1.22 7.40
N MET A 16 -8.56 -1.93 8.07
CA MET A 16 -8.44 -2.19 9.51
C MET A 16 -7.20 -3.03 9.83
N VAL A 17 -6.85 -4.02 9.01
CA VAL A 17 -5.61 -4.79 9.17
C VAL A 17 -4.40 -3.89 9.05
N PHE A 18 -4.34 -3.02 8.04
CA PHE A 18 -3.25 -2.04 7.92
C PHE A 18 -3.16 -1.16 9.17
N MET A 19 -4.28 -0.57 9.61
CA MET A 19 -4.29 0.31 10.78
C MET A 19 -3.81 -0.39 12.04
N VAL A 20 -4.32 -1.59 12.33
CA VAL A 20 -3.90 -2.39 13.49
C VAL A 20 -2.40 -2.66 13.43
N PHE A 21 -1.89 -3.09 12.28
CA PHE A 21 -0.46 -3.39 12.16
C PHE A 21 0.43 -2.16 12.17
N SER A 22 -0.06 -0.98 11.77
CA SER A 22 0.64 0.29 11.99
C SER A 22 0.81 0.62 13.47
N PHE A 23 -0.21 0.41 14.29
CA PHE A 23 -0.06 0.55 15.74
C PHE A 23 0.88 -0.51 16.33
N VAL A 24 0.82 -1.76 15.86
CA VAL A 24 1.75 -2.82 16.27
C VAL A 24 3.19 -2.46 15.89
N GLY A 25 3.44 -1.99 14.67
CA GLY A 25 4.75 -1.57 14.21
C GLY A 25 5.31 -0.42 15.04
N TYR A 26 4.48 0.58 15.33
CA TYR A 26 4.86 1.69 16.21
C TYR A 26 5.20 1.22 17.63
N ALA A 27 4.35 0.38 18.24
CA ALA A 27 4.58 -0.15 19.58
C ALA A 27 5.82 -1.06 19.66
N ALA A 28 6.03 -1.90 18.65
CA ALA A 28 7.21 -2.76 18.55
C ALA A 28 8.49 -1.92 18.44
N GLY A 29 8.47 -0.87 17.62
CA GLY A 29 9.60 0.05 17.56
C GLY A 29 9.82 0.78 18.88
N ALA A 30 8.76 1.12 19.62
CA ALA A 30 8.90 1.83 20.89
C ALA A 30 9.53 0.93 21.98
N ALA A 31 9.28 -0.37 21.90
CA ALA A 31 9.90 -1.37 22.76
C ALA A 31 11.38 -1.64 22.41
N ASN A 32 11.76 -1.50 21.13
CA ASN A 32 13.14 -1.66 20.68
C ASN A 32 13.50 -0.62 19.60
N PRO A 33 13.88 0.61 20.00
CA PRO A 33 14.16 1.70 19.07
C PRO A 33 15.32 1.40 18.13
N GLU A 34 16.36 0.71 18.58
CA GLU A 34 17.52 0.36 17.78
C GLU A 34 17.13 -0.54 16.60
N ALA A 35 16.32 -1.57 16.87
CA ALA A 35 15.81 -2.48 15.84
C ALA A 35 14.91 -1.77 14.83
N ALA A 36 14.07 -0.81 15.29
CA ALA A 36 13.23 -0.01 14.39
C ALA A 36 14.07 0.82 13.41
N VAL A 37 15.14 1.43 13.89
CA VAL A 37 16.05 2.24 13.07
C VAL A 37 16.79 1.38 12.06
N GLU A 38 17.27 0.20 12.46
CA GLU A 38 17.91 -0.74 11.56
C GLU A 38 16.95 -1.24 10.47
N ALA A 39 15.73 -1.60 10.86
CA ALA A 39 14.69 -2.02 9.92
C ALA A 39 14.37 -0.91 8.90
N VAL A 40 14.22 0.33 9.36
CA VAL A 40 13.96 1.49 8.48
C VAL A 40 15.14 1.79 7.56
N LYS A 41 16.38 1.74 8.06
CA LYS A 41 17.59 1.88 7.22
C LYS A 41 17.63 0.82 6.11
N LYS A 42 17.25 -0.41 6.43
CA LYS A 42 17.19 -1.52 5.45
C LYS A 42 16.09 -1.31 4.41
N VAL A 43 14.95 -0.75 4.79
CA VAL A 43 13.87 -0.39 3.84
C VAL A 43 14.32 0.77 2.93
N ILE A 44 14.90 1.82 3.50
CA ILE A 44 15.39 2.98 2.74
C ILE A 44 16.49 2.57 1.76
N SER A 45 17.41 1.69 2.16
CA SER A 45 18.49 1.22 1.27
C SER A 45 17.99 0.40 0.09
N GLN A 46 16.82 -0.25 0.20
CA GLN A 46 16.19 -0.97 -0.91
C GLN A 46 15.47 -0.03 -1.89
N ILE A 47 14.91 1.08 -1.41
CA ILE A 47 14.25 2.11 -2.25
C ILE A 47 15.30 3.02 -2.93
N GLY A 48 16.51 3.09 -2.34
CA GLY A 48 17.60 3.94 -2.78
C GLY A 48 17.43 5.39 -2.30
N PRO A 49 18.47 6.22 -2.41
CA PRO A 49 18.39 7.60 -1.96
C PRO A 49 17.32 8.39 -2.73
N ILE A 50 16.66 9.29 -2.01
CA ILE A 50 15.82 10.34 -2.60
C ILE A 50 16.73 11.16 -3.52
N SER A 51 16.32 11.32 -4.77
CA SER A 51 17.03 12.15 -5.75
C SER A 51 16.63 13.61 -5.55
N ASP A 52 17.52 14.54 -5.92
CA ASP A 52 17.17 15.97 -6.00
C ASP A 52 16.09 16.24 -7.07
N SER A 53 15.84 15.28 -7.97
CA SER A 53 14.81 15.38 -9.00
C SER A 53 13.47 14.80 -8.52
N SER A 54 12.46 15.66 -8.34
CA SER A 54 11.06 15.25 -8.08
C SER A 54 10.54 14.25 -9.12
N PHE A 55 10.93 14.40 -10.39
CA PHE A 55 10.50 13.47 -11.44
C PHE A 55 11.08 12.06 -11.24
N GLN A 56 12.35 11.94 -10.86
CA GLN A 56 12.94 10.63 -10.56
C GLN A 56 12.30 9.98 -9.35
N ASN A 57 12.02 10.76 -8.29
CA ASN A 57 11.32 10.26 -7.10
C ASN A 57 9.90 9.80 -7.44
N PHE A 58 9.16 10.59 -8.23
CA PHE A 58 7.85 10.22 -8.75
C PHE A 58 7.87 8.85 -9.46
N ILE A 59 8.80 8.64 -10.40
CA ILE A 59 8.91 7.37 -11.12
C ILE A 59 9.22 6.21 -10.17
N LYS A 60 10.16 6.39 -9.24
CA LYS A 60 10.52 5.36 -8.24
C LYS A 60 9.32 4.98 -7.37
N ILE A 61 8.67 5.96 -6.76
CA ILE A 61 7.51 5.78 -5.88
C ILE A 61 6.36 5.10 -6.63
N PHE A 62 5.99 5.66 -7.79
CA PHE A 62 4.90 5.12 -8.60
C PHE A 62 5.16 3.67 -9.02
N THR A 63 6.39 3.37 -9.44
CA THR A 63 6.78 2.01 -9.85
C THR A 63 6.70 1.03 -8.68
N ASN A 64 7.27 1.40 -7.52
CA ASN A 64 7.26 0.55 -6.33
C ASN A 64 5.82 0.24 -5.89
N ASN A 65 4.97 1.26 -5.78
CA ASN A 65 3.59 1.07 -5.34
C ASN A 65 2.75 0.32 -6.38
N SER A 66 3.02 0.50 -7.68
CA SER A 66 2.36 -0.27 -8.74
C SER A 66 2.77 -1.74 -8.69
N LEU A 67 4.02 -2.05 -8.38
CA LEU A 67 4.49 -3.43 -8.16
C LEU A 67 3.82 -4.05 -6.92
N VAL A 68 3.72 -3.32 -5.82
CA VAL A 68 2.98 -3.76 -4.63
C VAL A 68 1.51 -4.04 -4.99
N ALA A 69 0.85 -3.15 -5.73
CA ALA A 69 -0.52 -3.37 -6.20
C ALA A 69 -0.65 -4.58 -7.13
N LEU A 70 0.33 -4.83 -8.00
CA LEU A 70 0.36 -6.02 -8.84
C LEU A 70 0.49 -7.29 -8.00
N PHE A 71 1.38 -7.29 -7.00
CA PHE A 71 1.50 -8.41 -6.05
C PHE A 71 0.23 -8.59 -5.22
N MET A 72 -0.42 -7.53 -4.78
CA MET A 72 -1.74 -7.60 -4.12
C MET A 72 -2.76 -8.30 -5.02
N PHE A 73 -2.84 -7.91 -6.29
CA PHE A 73 -3.79 -8.50 -7.24
C PHE A 73 -3.51 -9.98 -7.51
N ILE A 74 -2.28 -10.34 -7.84
CA ILE A 74 -1.90 -11.73 -8.17
C ILE A 74 -1.95 -12.61 -6.93
N SER A 75 -1.43 -12.15 -5.79
CA SER A 75 -1.38 -12.94 -4.55
C SER A 75 -2.76 -13.26 -3.98
N GLY A 76 -3.79 -12.50 -4.36
CA GLY A 76 -5.18 -12.79 -4.01
C GLY A 76 -5.67 -14.14 -4.52
N LEU A 77 -5.07 -14.70 -5.58
CA LEU A 77 -5.38 -16.05 -6.06
C LEU A 77 -5.03 -17.15 -5.05
N PHE A 78 -4.07 -16.91 -4.15
CA PHE A 78 -3.68 -17.85 -3.11
C PHE A 78 -4.67 -17.75 -1.93
N PHE A 79 -5.84 -18.35 -2.11
CA PHE A 79 -6.91 -18.44 -1.10
C PHE A 79 -7.49 -17.09 -0.65
N GLY A 80 -7.26 -16.01 -1.39
CA GLY A 80 -7.59 -14.65 -0.96
C GLY A 80 -6.72 -14.14 0.18
N LEU A 81 -5.66 -14.85 0.58
CA LEU A 81 -4.88 -14.56 1.80
C LEU A 81 -3.74 -13.55 1.56
N GLY A 82 -3.13 -13.57 0.37
CA GLY A 82 -1.98 -12.71 0.03
C GLY A 82 -2.17 -11.22 0.37
N PRO A 83 -3.29 -10.59 -0.02
CA PRO A 83 -3.56 -9.20 0.28
C PRO A 83 -3.55 -8.84 1.77
N TRP A 84 -3.98 -9.76 2.64
CA TRP A 84 -4.02 -9.52 4.09
C TRP A 84 -2.60 -9.46 4.67
N PHE A 85 -1.73 -10.37 4.26
CA PHE A 85 -0.34 -10.38 4.69
C PHE A 85 0.41 -9.14 4.21
N ILE A 86 0.19 -8.73 2.96
CA ILE A 86 0.82 -7.54 2.40
C ILE A 86 0.31 -6.27 3.10
N MET A 87 -0.99 -6.15 3.38
CA MET A 87 -1.53 -5.00 4.15
C MET A 87 -0.99 -4.96 5.58
N ALA A 88 -0.89 -6.11 6.25
CA ALA A 88 -0.30 -6.21 7.58
C ALA A 88 1.17 -5.80 7.57
N PHE A 89 1.95 -6.29 6.61
CA PHE A 89 3.37 -5.96 6.48
C PHE A 89 3.59 -4.46 6.20
N ASN A 90 2.85 -3.89 5.24
CA ASN A 90 2.96 -2.45 4.94
C ASN A 90 2.54 -1.60 6.14
N GLY A 91 1.46 -1.99 6.84
CA GLY A 91 1.03 -1.32 8.07
C GLY A 91 2.16 -1.29 9.11
N LEU A 92 2.75 -2.46 9.39
CA LEU A 92 3.86 -2.61 10.32
C LEU A 92 5.07 -1.74 9.95
N VAL A 93 5.48 -1.75 8.68
CA VAL A 93 6.60 -0.93 8.19
C VAL A 93 6.32 0.56 8.40
N VAL A 94 5.12 1.05 8.07
CA VAL A 94 4.73 2.46 8.29
C VAL A 94 4.82 2.82 9.77
N GLY A 95 4.33 1.95 10.67
CA GLY A 95 4.44 2.17 12.12
C GLY A 95 5.89 2.32 12.61
N LEU A 96 6.79 1.46 12.11
CA LEU A 96 8.23 1.54 12.42
C LEU A 96 8.86 2.81 11.86
N VAL A 97 8.54 3.19 10.63
CA VAL A 97 9.05 4.42 9.98
C VAL A 97 8.66 5.66 10.77
N VAL A 98 7.39 5.78 11.18
CA VAL A 98 6.89 6.91 11.96
C VAL A 98 7.71 7.10 13.24
N LEU A 99 7.97 6.02 13.97
CA LEU A 99 8.76 6.11 15.19
C LEU A 99 10.23 6.41 14.90
N ALA A 100 10.85 5.70 13.95
CA ALA A 100 12.26 5.85 13.64
C ALA A 100 12.57 7.30 13.23
N VAL A 101 11.77 7.88 12.33
CA VAL A 101 11.96 9.27 11.87
C VAL A 101 11.76 10.24 13.03
N HIS A 102 10.72 10.07 13.84
CA HIS A 102 10.48 10.94 15.00
C HIS A 102 11.63 10.90 16.02
N ARG A 103 12.14 9.70 16.34
CA ARG A 103 13.14 9.51 17.41
C ARG A 103 14.57 9.75 16.96
N THR A 104 14.93 9.44 15.72
CA THR A 104 16.32 9.54 15.25
C THR A 104 16.64 10.81 14.49
N ALA A 105 15.70 11.30 13.68
CA ALA A 105 15.92 12.53 12.92
C ALA A 105 15.60 13.79 13.75
N GLY A 106 15.11 13.63 14.99
CA GLY A 106 14.61 14.73 15.82
C GLY A 106 13.39 15.44 15.20
N MET A 107 12.77 14.82 14.20
CA MET A 107 11.67 15.40 13.45
C MET A 107 10.43 15.50 14.35
N PRO A 108 9.82 16.69 14.49
CA PRO A 108 8.58 16.84 15.24
C PRO A 108 7.50 15.91 14.67
N MET A 109 6.64 15.36 15.54
CA MET A 109 5.58 14.45 15.10
C MET A 109 4.64 15.10 14.06
N SER A 110 4.42 16.42 14.17
CA SER A 110 3.67 17.19 13.19
C SER A 110 4.28 17.11 11.78
N GLN A 111 5.60 17.19 11.67
CA GLN A 111 6.31 17.10 10.40
C GLN A 111 6.27 15.69 9.82
N VAL A 112 6.37 14.65 10.66
CA VAL A 112 6.19 13.24 10.24
C VAL A 112 4.78 13.02 9.67
N ILE A 113 3.76 13.56 10.34
CA ILE A 113 2.37 13.49 9.87
C ILE A 113 2.20 14.20 8.52
N LEU A 114 2.77 15.40 8.36
CA LEU A 114 2.73 16.14 7.09
C LEU A 114 3.52 15.44 5.98
N ALA A 115 4.57 14.69 6.32
CA ALA A 115 5.29 13.87 5.36
C ALA A 115 4.43 12.69 4.90
N LEU A 116 3.64 12.06 5.78
CA LEU A 116 2.91 10.82 5.47
C LEU A 116 1.49 11.04 4.92
N VAL A 117 0.70 11.91 5.56
CA VAL A 117 -0.74 12.00 5.34
C VAL A 117 -1.12 12.44 3.92
N PRO A 118 -0.49 13.45 3.28
CA PRO A 118 -0.96 13.97 2.00
C PRO A 118 -1.09 12.90 0.90
N HIS A 119 -0.12 11.98 0.82
CA HIS A 119 -0.12 10.90 -0.16
C HIS A 119 -0.75 9.61 0.41
N GLY A 120 -0.52 9.31 1.70
CA GLY A 120 -1.00 8.08 2.34
C GLY A 120 -2.52 7.92 2.33
N VAL A 121 -3.29 9.02 2.41
CA VAL A 121 -4.76 8.98 2.32
C VAL A 121 -5.28 8.51 0.95
N ILE A 122 -4.46 8.58 -0.10
CA ILE A 122 -4.78 8.10 -1.44
C ILE A 122 -4.17 6.71 -1.67
N GLU A 123 -2.91 6.54 -1.27
CA GLU A 123 -2.15 5.32 -1.49
C GLU A 123 -2.72 4.10 -0.77
N ILE A 124 -3.03 4.22 0.53
CA ILE A 124 -3.48 3.08 1.34
C ILE A 124 -4.83 2.53 0.80
N PRO A 125 -5.84 3.37 0.51
CA PRO A 125 -7.05 2.91 -0.19
C PRO A 125 -6.78 2.29 -1.55
N ALA A 126 -5.86 2.85 -2.35
CA ALA A 126 -5.53 2.31 -3.67
C ALA A 126 -4.97 0.89 -3.56
N ILE A 127 -3.96 0.67 -2.71
CA ILE A 127 -3.36 -0.65 -2.44
C ILE A 127 -4.43 -1.63 -1.93
N ALA A 128 -5.33 -1.20 -1.04
CA ALA A 128 -6.45 -2.02 -0.58
C ALA A 128 -7.40 -2.42 -1.72
N ILE A 129 -7.69 -1.53 -2.68
CA ILE A 129 -8.50 -1.84 -3.87
C ILE A 129 -7.81 -2.91 -4.74
N ALA A 130 -6.49 -2.86 -4.91
CA ALA A 130 -5.75 -3.92 -5.60
C ALA A 130 -5.83 -5.27 -4.86
N GLY A 131 -5.84 -5.24 -3.52
CA GLY A 131 -6.08 -6.44 -2.71
C GLY A 131 -7.48 -7.03 -2.90
N VAL A 132 -8.48 -6.16 -2.92
CA VAL A 132 -9.87 -6.55 -3.22
C VAL A 132 -9.98 -7.15 -4.62
N ALA A 133 -9.28 -6.59 -5.61
CA ALA A 133 -9.24 -7.13 -6.97
C ALA A 133 -8.79 -8.61 -6.99
N GLY A 134 -7.73 -8.94 -6.25
CA GLY A 134 -7.22 -10.31 -6.17
C GLY A 134 -8.17 -11.26 -5.44
N ILE A 135 -8.81 -10.80 -4.37
CA ILE A 135 -9.81 -11.59 -3.62
C ILE A 135 -11.07 -11.83 -4.46
N VAL A 136 -11.51 -10.84 -5.24
CA VAL A 136 -12.63 -11.00 -6.18
C VAL A 136 -12.30 -12.04 -7.23
N TRP A 137 -11.08 -12.01 -7.79
CA TRP A 137 -10.63 -13.01 -8.75
C TRP A 137 -10.67 -14.43 -8.17
N TYR A 138 -10.11 -14.62 -6.98
CA TYR A 138 -10.16 -15.91 -6.29
C TYR A 138 -11.60 -16.37 -5.98
N ARG A 139 -12.44 -15.46 -5.49
CA ARG A 139 -13.84 -15.78 -5.16
C ARG A 139 -14.61 -16.25 -6.40
N GLU A 140 -14.39 -15.60 -7.53
CA GLU A 140 -15.03 -15.97 -8.80
C GLU A 140 -14.55 -17.34 -9.28
N LEU A 141 -13.25 -17.62 -9.17
CA LEU A 141 -12.69 -18.93 -9.50
C LEU A 141 -13.33 -20.07 -8.68
N VAL A 142 -13.56 -19.86 -7.39
CA VAL A 142 -14.05 -20.91 -6.48
C VAL A 142 -15.57 -21.02 -6.45
N LYS A 143 -16.28 -19.88 -6.44
CA LYS A 143 -17.73 -19.82 -6.20
C LYS A 143 -18.54 -19.41 -7.43
N GLY A 144 -17.89 -19.00 -8.50
CA GLY A 144 -18.56 -18.67 -9.76
C GLY A 144 -19.23 -19.89 -10.37
N GLU A 145 -20.21 -19.62 -11.24
CA GLU A 145 -20.91 -20.62 -12.04
C GLU A 145 -20.16 -20.89 -13.35
N GLY A 146 -20.31 -22.10 -13.92
CA GLY A 146 -19.71 -22.51 -15.18
C GLY A 146 -18.32 -23.16 -15.04
N GLU A 147 -17.65 -23.36 -16.17
CA GLU A 147 -16.39 -24.09 -16.25
C GLU A 147 -15.24 -23.33 -15.55
N PRO A 148 -14.26 -24.03 -14.92
CA PRO A 148 -13.13 -23.39 -14.23
C PRO A 148 -12.39 -22.32 -15.06
N ALA A 149 -12.16 -22.59 -16.36
CA ALA A 149 -11.45 -21.65 -17.24
C ALA A 149 -12.25 -20.37 -17.48
N GLU A 150 -13.58 -20.47 -17.61
CA GLU A 150 -14.45 -19.32 -17.80
C GLU A 150 -14.52 -18.46 -16.53
N ARG A 151 -14.65 -19.11 -15.37
CA ARG A 151 -14.60 -18.47 -14.04
C ARG A 151 -13.29 -17.73 -13.82
N PHE A 152 -12.16 -18.38 -14.15
CA PHE A 152 -10.84 -17.77 -14.06
C PHE A 152 -10.75 -16.49 -14.90
N LYS A 153 -11.16 -16.56 -16.17
CA LYS A 153 -11.13 -15.41 -17.10
C LYS A 153 -12.05 -14.29 -16.64
N ARG A 154 -13.27 -14.61 -16.20
CA ARG A 154 -14.25 -13.64 -15.70
C ARG A 154 -13.73 -12.93 -14.45
N GLY A 155 -13.25 -13.68 -13.47
CA GLY A 155 -12.65 -13.15 -12.24
C GLY A 155 -11.44 -12.26 -12.52
N MET A 156 -10.57 -12.68 -13.45
CA MET A 156 -9.43 -11.88 -13.91
C MET A 156 -9.90 -10.56 -14.53
N MET A 157 -10.88 -10.58 -15.44
CA MET A 157 -11.37 -9.36 -16.10
C MET A 157 -12.04 -8.39 -15.12
N GLU A 158 -12.77 -8.91 -14.13
CA GLU A 158 -13.40 -8.08 -13.09
C GLU A 158 -12.36 -7.49 -12.13
N GLY A 159 -11.46 -8.32 -11.62
CA GLY A 159 -10.36 -7.90 -10.77
C GLY A 159 -9.43 -6.90 -11.48
N PHE A 160 -9.10 -7.14 -12.74
CA PHE A 160 -8.21 -6.26 -13.50
C PHE A 160 -8.75 -4.82 -13.63
N LYS A 161 -10.07 -4.64 -13.74
CA LYS A 161 -10.67 -3.30 -13.75
C LYS A 161 -10.46 -2.56 -12.41
N LEU A 162 -10.55 -3.28 -11.29
CA LEU A 162 -10.25 -2.73 -9.96
C LEU A 162 -8.76 -2.45 -9.79
N TYR A 163 -7.89 -3.33 -10.29
CA TYR A 163 -6.46 -3.09 -10.33
C TYR A 163 -6.09 -1.82 -11.13
N LEU A 164 -6.69 -1.61 -12.31
CA LEU A 164 -6.49 -0.38 -13.08
C LEU A 164 -6.94 0.87 -12.32
N LEU A 165 -8.07 0.79 -11.61
CA LEU A 165 -8.51 1.87 -10.72
C LEU A 165 -7.47 2.15 -9.61
N SER A 166 -6.92 1.10 -8.99
CA SER A 166 -5.83 1.24 -8.01
C SER A 166 -4.62 1.94 -8.63
N VAL A 167 -4.13 1.52 -9.79
CA VAL A 167 -2.96 2.12 -10.45
C VAL A 167 -3.20 3.59 -10.78
N ALA A 168 -4.40 3.96 -11.23
CA ALA A 168 -4.75 5.36 -11.48
C ALA A 168 -4.73 6.21 -10.20
N LEU A 169 -5.20 5.68 -9.07
CA LEU A 169 -5.11 6.36 -7.77
C LEU A 169 -3.66 6.46 -7.27
N LEU A 170 -2.86 5.41 -7.46
CA LEU A 170 -1.43 5.42 -7.11
C LEU A 170 -0.64 6.44 -7.93
N LEU A 171 -1.00 6.67 -9.18
CA LEU A 171 -0.42 7.74 -9.99
C LEU A 171 -0.64 9.11 -9.34
N VAL A 172 -1.86 9.37 -8.86
CA VAL A 172 -2.18 10.61 -8.13
C VAL A 172 -1.42 10.68 -6.80
N ALA A 173 -1.37 9.58 -6.04
CA ALA A 173 -0.62 9.52 -4.78
C ALA A 173 0.87 9.85 -4.99
N ALA A 174 1.51 9.26 -6.01
CA ALA A 174 2.91 9.52 -6.33
C ALA A 174 3.17 10.95 -6.78
N LEU A 175 2.23 11.59 -7.50
CA LEU A 175 2.34 13.02 -7.83
C LEU A 175 2.27 13.89 -6.57
N VAL A 176 1.36 13.58 -5.65
CA VAL A 176 1.28 14.28 -4.35
C VAL A 176 2.57 14.07 -3.57
N GLU A 177 3.08 12.84 -3.49
CA GLU A 177 4.29 12.52 -2.74
C GLU A 177 5.54 13.20 -3.30
N ALA A 178 5.72 13.22 -4.62
CA ALA A 178 6.93 13.76 -5.21
C ALA A 178 6.95 15.30 -5.33
N TYR A 179 5.79 15.95 -5.43
CA TYR A 179 5.70 17.38 -5.75
C TYR A 179 5.01 18.25 -4.68
N VAL A 180 4.16 17.66 -3.83
CA VAL A 180 3.38 18.39 -2.82
C VAL A 180 3.93 18.13 -1.42
N THR A 181 4.15 16.86 -1.06
CA THR A 181 4.61 16.46 0.27
C THR A 181 5.88 17.22 0.72
N PRO A 182 6.95 17.37 -0.07
CA PRO A 182 8.16 18.06 0.40
C PRO A 182 7.90 19.52 0.76
N LYS A 183 7.05 20.20 -0.03
CA LYS A 183 6.69 21.61 0.19
C LYS A 183 5.85 21.80 1.46
N VAL A 184 4.95 20.87 1.74
CA VAL A 184 4.04 20.94 2.89
C VAL A 184 4.74 20.47 4.18
N ALA A 185 5.60 19.46 4.08
CA ALA A 185 6.34 18.91 5.21
C ALA A 185 7.67 19.65 5.49
N GLY A 186 8.05 20.62 4.67
CA GLY A 186 9.31 21.35 4.83
C GLY A 186 10.54 20.43 4.72
N LEU A 187 10.51 19.52 3.74
CA LEU A 187 11.58 18.58 3.41
C LEU A 187 12.39 19.06 2.19
#